data_AF-A0A2V7TRI2-F1
#
_entry.id   AF-A0A2V7TRI2-F1
#
_cell.length_a   1.000
_cell.length_b   1.000
_cell.length_c   1.000
_cell.angle_alpha   90.00
_cell.angle_beta   90.00
_cell.angle_gamma   90.00
#
_symmetry.space_group_name_H-M   'P 1'
#
loop_
_entity.id
_entity.type
_entity.pdbx_description
1 polymer ?
#
loop_
_entity_poly.entity_id
_entity_poly.type
_entity_poly.pdbx_seq_one_letter_code
_entity_poly.pdbx_strand_id
1 'polypeptide(L)' 'MARARRTTHRSRTGKKLYAVRDSHGRFKDIQTYERAHRADLAHTAKGEIAARRKRAGKKTSRRKR' A
#
# COMPACT_ATOMS: atom_id res chain seq x y z
N MET A 1 22.25 4.65 3.63
CA MET A 1 20.77 4.71 3.65
C MET A 1 20.21 3.30 3.84
N ALA A 2 20.06 2.85 5.09
CA ALA A 2 19.59 1.49 5.33
C ALA A 2 18.06 1.40 5.14
N ARG A 3 17.65 0.55 4.19
CA ARG A 3 16.27 0.40 3.73
C ARG A 3 15.44 -0.27 4.82
N ALA A 4 14.30 0.31 5.17
CA ALA A 4 13.35 -0.30 6.10
C ALA A 4 12.93 -1.69 5.59
N ARG A 5 13.09 -2.72 6.43
CA ARG A 5 12.78 -4.11 6.06
C ARG A 5 11.36 -4.44 6.54
N ARG A 6 10.56 -5.01 5.64
CA ARG A 6 9.20 -5.47 5.95
C ARG A 6 9.23 -6.98 6.17
N THR A 7 8.81 -7.43 7.34
CA THR A 7 8.75 -8.85 7.70
C THR A 7 7.36 -9.22 8.19
N THR A 8 6.99 -10.49 8.02
CA THR A 8 5.72 -11.01 8.51
C THR A 8 5.96 -11.79 9.80
N HIS A 9 5.11 -11.61 10.80
CA HIS A 9 5.15 -12.35 12.06
C HIS A 9 3.76 -12.90 12.43
N ARG A 10 3.70 -13.68 13.50
CA ARG A 10 2.46 -14.15 14.12
C ARG A 10 2.37 -13.61 15.53
N SER A 11 1.21 -13.08 15.89
CA SER A 11 0.90 -12.75 17.28
C SER A 11 0.79 -14.02 18.12
N ARG A 12 0.81 -13.86 19.43
CA ARG A 12 0.62 -14.96 20.39
C ARG A 12 -0.74 -15.67 20.21
N THR A 13 -1.74 -14.99 19.67
CA THR A 13 -3.07 -15.53 19.35
C THR A 13 -3.21 -15.97 17.88
N GLY A 14 -2.11 -16.04 17.12
CA GLY A 14 -2.08 -16.58 15.75
C GLY A 14 -2.36 -15.58 14.62
N LYS A 15 -2.80 -14.35 14.93
CA LYS A 15 -3.03 -13.31 13.92
C LYS A 15 -1.75 -12.96 13.15
N LYS A 16 -1.86 -12.82 11.82
CA LYS A 16 -0.75 -12.41 10.94
C LYS A 16 -0.46 -10.92 11.15
N LEU A 17 0.80 -10.61 11.45
CA LEU A 17 1.27 -9.25 11.66
C LEU A 17 2.26 -8.86 10.57
N TYR A 18 2.22 -7.59 10.22
CA TYR A 18 3.16 -6.97 9.31
C TYR A 18 4.03 -6.00 10.12
N ALA A 19 5.33 -6.25 10.14
CA ALA A 19 6.28 -5.47 10.92
C ALA A 19 7.27 -4.74 10.02
N VAL A 20 7.49 -3.46 10.31
CA VAL A 20 8.51 -2.64 9.67
C VAL A 20 9.67 -2.50 10.64
N ARG A 21 10.86 -2.90 10.23
CA ARG A 21 12.09 -2.79 11.02
C ARG A 21 12.98 -1.67 10.51
N ASP A 22 13.57 -0.94 11.43
CA ASP A 22 14.63 0.01 11.13
C ASP A 22 15.93 -0.73 10.74
N SER A 23 16.96 0.05 10.41
CA SER A 23 18.28 -0.48 10.06
C SER A 23 19.00 -1.21 11.18
N HIS A 24 18.63 -0.92 12.42
CA HIS A 24 19.20 -1.50 13.64
C HIS A 24 18.41 -2.72 14.10
N GLY A 25 17.39 -3.15 13.34
CA GLY A 25 16.55 -4.31 13.64
C GLY A 25 15.43 -4.04 14.64
N ARG A 26 15.25 -2.80 15.09
CA ARG A 26 14.16 -2.38 15.99
C ARG A 26 12.84 -2.27 15.22
N PHE A 27 11.75 -2.61 15.88
CA PHE A 27 10.41 -2.41 15.32
C PHE A 27 10.10 -0.92 15.25
N LYS A 28 9.84 -0.43 14.04
CA LYS A 28 9.35 0.93 13.79
C LYS A 28 7.82 0.99 13.86
N ASP A 29 7.16 -0.03 13.30
CA ASP A 29 5.71 -0.16 13.29
C ASP A 29 5.32 -1.64 13.23
N ILE A 30 4.18 -1.98 13.84
CA ILE A 30 3.59 -3.30 13.82
C ILE A 30 2.08 -3.19 13.63
N GLN A 31 1.57 -3.82 12.57
CA GLN A 31 0.16 -3.77 12.21
C GLN A 31 -0.39 -5.17 11.95
N THR A 32 -1.71 -5.31 11.97
CA THR A 32 -2.37 -6.52 11.45
C THR A 32 -2.25 -6.58 9.94
N TYR A 33 -1.99 -7.77 9.41
CA TYR A 33 -1.85 -7.99 7.97
C TYR A 33 -3.06 -7.52 7.18
N GLU A 34 -4.27 -7.77 7.70
CA GLU A 34 -5.53 -7.37 7.08
C GLU A 34 -5.59 -5.85 6.85
N ARG A 35 -5.20 -5.05 7.84
CA ARG A 35 -5.22 -3.59 7.74
C ARG A 35 -4.24 -3.08 6.70
N ALA A 36 -3.00 -3.57 6.76
CA ALA A 36 -1.95 -3.19 5.81
C ALA A 36 -2.34 -3.57 4.37
N HIS A 37 -2.79 -4.81 4.17
CA HIS A 37 -3.18 -5.29 2.86
C HIS A 37 -4.39 -4.54 2.28
N ARG A 38 -5.40 -4.23 3.11
CA ARG A 38 -6.55 -3.41 2.69
C ARG A 38 -6.11 -2.01 2.26
N ALA A 39 -5.17 -1.40 2.98
CA ALA A 39 -4.64 -0.09 2.63
C ALA A 39 -3.89 -0.12 1.29
N ASP A 40 -3.04 -1.13 1.06
CA ASP A 40 -2.31 -1.30 -0.19
C ASP A 40 -3.25 -1.45 -1.39
N LEU A 41 -4.30 -2.27 -1.25
CA LEU A 41 -5.34 -2.41 -2.29
C LEU A 41 -6.07 -1.09 -2.55
N ALA A 42 -6.42 -0.34 -1.49
CA ALA A 42 -7.09 0.94 -1.62
C ALA A 42 -6.22 2.01 -2.32
N HIS A 43 -4.91 2.01 -2.05
CA HIS A 43 -3.97 2.92 -2.72
C HIS A 43 -3.86 2.63 -4.22
N THR A 44 -3.74 1.35 -4.59
CA THR A 44 -3.71 0.93 -6.00
C THR A 44 -5.02 1.29 -6.72
N ALA A 45 -6.17 0.99 -6.11
CA ALA A 45 -7.48 1.31 -6.68
C ALA A 45 -7.67 2.82 -6.90
N LYS A 46 -7.23 3.67 -5.96
CA LYS A 46 -7.26 5.13 -6.13
C LYS A 46 -6.38 5.59 -7.30
N GLY A 47 -5.19 5.00 -7.44
CA GLY A 47 -4.29 5.27 -8.57
C GLY A 47 -4.93 4.89 -9.91
N GLU A 48 -5.56 3.73 -9.99
CA GLU A 48 -6.27 3.27 -11.18
C GLU A 48 -7.47 4.16 -11.52
N ILE A 49 -8.26 4.56 -10.53
CA ILE A 49 -9.40 5.47 -10.72
C ILE A 49 -8.90 6.83 -11.24
N ALA A 50 -7.83 7.37 -10.64
CA ALA A 50 -7.24 8.64 -11.08
C ALA A 50 -6.72 8.56 -12.51
N ALA A 51 -6.02 7.47 -12.86
CA ALA A 51 -5.55 7.22 -14.22
C ALA A 51 -6.71 7.08 -15.21
N ARG A 52 -7.78 6.36 -14.82
CA ARG A 52 -8.99 6.18 -15.65
C ARG A 52 -9.71 7.50 -15.90
N ARG A 53 -9.86 8.35 -14.88
CA ARG A 53 -10.44 9.70 -15.00
C ARG A 53 -9.61 10.59 -15.94
N LYS A 54 -8.29 10.59 -15.80
CA LYS A 54 -7.39 11.34 -16.71
C LYS A 54 -7.51 10.87 -18.16
N ARG A 55 -7.55 9.55 -18.40
CA ARG A 55 -7.74 8.97 -19.73
C ARG A 55 -9.12 9.31 -20.33
N ALA A 56 -10.17 9.28 -19.51
CA ALA A 56 -11.52 9.67 -19.93
C ALA A 56 -11.58 11.14 -20.36
N GLY A 57 -11.02 12.06 -19.55
CA GLY A 57 -10.94 13.48 -19.88
C GLY A 57 -10.14 13.78 -21.16
N LYS A 58 -9.03 13.04 -21.38
CA LYS A 58 -8.25 13.17 -22.61
C LYS A 58 -9.03 12.70 -23.84
N LYS A 59 -9.80 11.61 -23.75
CA LYS A 59 -10.65 11.12 -24.84
C LYS A 59 -11.77 12.10 -25.20
N THR A 60 -12.45 12.69 -24.22
CA THR A 60 -13.48 13.71 -24.47
C THR A 60 -12.89 14.98 -25.08
N SER A 61 -11.73 15.44 -24.62
CA SER A 61 -11.06 16.61 -25.23
C SER A 61 -10.61 16.37 -26.68
N ARG A 62 -10.18 15.15 -27.02
CA ARG A 62 -9.74 14.79 -28.38
C ARG A 62 -10.91 14.59 -29.35
N ARG A 63 -12.11 14.27 -28.85
CA ARG A 63 -13.32 14.13 -29.66
C ARG A 63 -13.99 15.49 -29.95
N LYS A 64 -13.60 16.55 -29.23
CA LYS A 64 -14.14 17.92 -29.38
C LYS A 64 -13.25 18.83 -30.26
N ARG A 65 -12.06 18.36 -30.66
CA ARG A 65 -11.18 18.97 -31.67
C ARG A 65 -11.34 18.20 -32.97
#